data_AF-A0A0L0S9M3-F1
#
_entry.id   AF-A0A0L0S9M3-F1
#
_cell.length_a   1.000
_cell.length_b   1.000
_cell.length_c   1.000
_cell.angle_alpha   90.00
_cell.angle_beta   90.00
_cell.angle_gamma   90.00
#
_symmetry.space_group_name_H-M   'P 1'
#
loop_
_entity.id
_entity.type
_entity.pdbx_description
1 polymer ?
#
loop_
_entity_poly.entity_id
_entity_poly.type
_entity_poly.pdbx_seq_one_letter_code
_entity_poly.pdbx_strand_id
1 'polypeptide(L)'
;MAIEMVEGEPPYLDEEPLRALYLIATNGTPKLKHPEQLSALFKDFLAQALTVEVELRASAAELLEHPFMDRACPLEDLAPLVQATRR
;
A
#
# COMPACT_ATOMS: atom_id res chain seq x y z
N MET A 1 1.40 4.58 1.49
CA MET A 1 0.81 5.03 0.21
C MET A 1 -0.09 4.00 -0.45
N ALA A 2 0.36 2.79 -0.82
CA ALA A 2 -0.55 1.84 -1.48
C ALA A 2 -1.76 1.41 -0.63
N ILE A 3 -1.59 1.32 0.70
CA ILE A 3 -2.70 1.11 1.65
C ILE A 3 -3.67 2.30 1.62
N GLU A 4 -3.18 3.54 1.59
CA GLU A 4 -4.02 4.75 1.51
C GLU A 4 -4.86 4.78 0.24
N MET A 5 -4.33 4.29 -0.90
CA MET A 5 -5.09 4.19 -2.14
C MET A 5 -6.28 3.22 -2.05
N VAL A 6 -6.23 2.26 -1.12
CA VAL A 6 -7.29 1.27 -0.89
C VAL A 6 -8.25 1.72 0.22
N GLU A 7 -7.69 2.17 1.33
CA GLU A 7 -8.42 2.39 2.58
C GLU A 7 -8.73 3.86 2.84
N GLY A 8 -8.20 4.78 2.02
CA GLY A 8 -8.37 6.22 2.13
C GLY A 8 -7.43 6.90 3.14
N GLU A 9 -6.78 6.13 4.01
CA GLU A 9 -5.92 6.63 5.07
C GLU A 9 -4.75 5.67 5.36
N PRO A 10 -3.65 6.16 5.95
CA PRO A 10 -2.56 5.30 6.37
C PRO A 10 -2.93 4.53 7.65
N PRO A 11 -2.25 3.41 7.94
CA PRO A 11 -2.42 2.72 9.21
C PRO A 11 -2.17 3.67 10.39
N TYR A 12 -3.04 3.58 11.41
CA TYR A 12 -2.93 4.32 12.67
C TYR A 12 -3.08 5.85 12.55
N LEU A 13 -3.78 6.37 11.54
CA LEU A 13 -4.03 7.81 11.39
C LEU A 13 -4.74 8.43 12.62
N ASP A 14 -5.66 7.69 13.24
CA ASP A 14 -6.41 8.13 14.43
C ASP A 14 -5.62 8.05 15.74
N GLU A 15 -4.40 7.47 15.72
CA GLU A 15 -3.59 7.29 16.90
C GLU A 15 -2.65 8.49 17.12
N GLU A 16 -2.37 8.81 18.39
CA GLU A 16 -1.35 9.82 18.72
C GLU A 16 0.00 9.50 18.05
N PRO A 17 0.76 10.48 17.53
CA PRO A 17 1.96 10.21 16.71
C PRO A 17 2.97 9.27 17.37
N LEU A 18 3.21 9.42 18.68
CA LEU A 18 4.11 8.53 19.43
C LEU A 18 3.57 7.11 19.55
N ARG A 19 2.25 6.96 19.68
CA ARG A 19 1.58 5.67 19.72
C ARG A 19 1.59 5.00 18.35
N ALA A 20 1.39 5.74 17.27
CA ALA A 20 1.54 5.23 15.91
C ALA A 20 2.96 4.71 15.65
N LEU A 21 4.00 5.46 16.04
CA LEU A 21 5.40 5.02 15.94
C LEU A 21 5.65 3.74 16.74
N TYR A 22 5.13 3.65 17.96
CA TYR A 22 5.21 2.45 18.78
C TYR A 22 4.56 1.25 18.09
N LEU A 23 3.32 1.41 17.59
CA LEU A 23 2.58 0.35 16.90
C LEU A 23 3.29 -0.12 15.62
N ILE A 24 3.91 0.79 14.87
CA ILE A 24 4.73 0.45 13.69
C ILE A 24 5.93 -0.41 14.12
N ALA A 25 6.63 -0.02 15.18
CA ALA A 25 7.80 -0.75 15.66
C ALA A 25 7.45 -2.13 16.25
N THR A 26 6.29 -2.27 16.91
CA THR A 26 5.92 -3.53 17.58
C THR A 26 5.13 -4.50 16.71
N ASN A 27 4.29 -4.00 15.80
CA ASN A 27 3.37 -4.85 15.05
C ASN A 27 3.92 -5.25 13.67
N GLY A 28 5.02 -4.64 13.21
CA GLY A 28 5.62 -4.93 11.92
C GLY A 28 4.69 -4.56 10.76
N THR A 29 4.48 -5.50 9.83
CA THR A 29 3.64 -5.27 8.64
C THR A 29 2.18 -4.99 9.06
N PRO A 30 1.60 -3.84 8.67
CA PRO A 30 0.23 -3.49 9.04
C PRO A 30 -0.77 -4.47 8.41
N LYS A 31 -1.86 -4.74 9.13
CA LYS A 31 -2.98 -5.55 8.61
C LYS A 31 -3.93 -4.67 7.83
N LEU A 32 -4.35 -5.16 6.66
CA LEU A 32 -5.39 -4.56 5.85
C LEU A 32 -6.75 -4.77 6.54
N LYS A 33 -7.63 -3.76 6.49
CA LYS A 33 -8.98 -3.80 7.08
C LYS A 33 -9.87 -4.79 6.34
N HIS A 34 -9.76 -4.83 5.00
CA HIS A 34 -10.58 -5.65 4.10
C HIS A 34 -9.74 -6.44 3.07
N PRO A 35 -8.87 -7.37 3.52
CA PRO A 35 -7.96 -8.11 2.64
C PRO A 35 -8.68 -9.00 1.61
N GLU A 36 -9.95 -9.33 1.84
CA GLU A 36 -10.81 -10.08 0.93
C GLU A 36 -11.20 -9.30 -0.34
N GLN A 37 -11.19 -7.96 -0.27
CA GLN A 37 -11.50 -7.09 -1.41
C GLN A 37 -10.31 -6.94 -2.38
N LEU A 38 -9.14 -7.44 -1.98
CA LEU A 38 -7.90 -7.27 -2.72
C LEU A 38 -7.51 -8.56 -3.43
N SER A 39 -7.07 -8.39 -4.67
CA SER A 39 -6.53 -9.51 -5.46
C SER A 39 -5.33 -10.15 -4.74
N ALA A 40 -5.15 -11.46 -4.93
CA ALA A 40 -4.00 -12.17 -4.38
C ALA A 40 -2.68 -11.54 -4.84
N LEU A 41 -2.61 -11.08 -6.10
CA LEU A 41 -1.44 -10.46 -6.68
C LEU A 41 -1.09 -9.12 -6.04
N PHE A 42 -2.09 -8.30 -5.72
CA PHE A 42 -1.83 -7.03 -5.03
C PHE A 42 -1.42 -7.25 -3.57
N LYS A 43 -2.01 -8.24 -2.89
CA LYS A 43 -1.57 -8.63 -1.55
C LYS A 43 -0.11 -9.09 -1.53
N ASP A 44 0.31 -9.85 -2.54
CA ASP A 44 1.70 -10.28 -2.68
C ASP A 44 2.65 -9.09 -2.89
N PHE A 45 2.29 -8.16 -3.79
CA PHE A 45 3.04 -6.92 -4.01
C PHE A 45 3.22 -6.12 -2.70
N LEU A 46 2.14 -5.97 -1.92
CA LEU A 46 2.20 -5.27 -0.63
C LEU A 46 3.08 -6.00 0.38
N ALA A 47 3.03 -7.33 0.44
CA ALA A 47 3.85 -8.12 1.35
C ALA A 47 5.35 -7.93 1.05
N GLN A 48 5.73 -7.96 -0.23
CA GLN A 48 7.12 -7.71 -0.64
C GLN A 48 7.58 -6.29 -0.31
N ALA A 49 6.74 -5.28 -0.55
CA ALA A 49 7.06 -3.88 -0.28
C ALA A 49 7.09 -3.52 1.22
N LEU A 50 6.30 -4.21 2.05
CA LEU A 50 6.16 -3.96 3.49
C LEU A 50 6.90 -4.99 4.36
N THR A 51 7.86 -5.72 3.78
CA THR A 51 8.70 -6.67 4.51
C THR A 51 9.52 -5.94 5.57
N VAL A 52 9.46 -6.38 6.82
CA VAL A 52 10.10 -5.71 7.97
C VAL A 52 11.62 -5.75 7.84
N GLU A 53 12.18 -6.93 7.53
CA GLU A 53 13.61 -7.13 7.33
C GLU A 53 14.09 -6.44 6.06
N VAL A 54 15.00 -5.48 6.20
CA VAL A 54 15.44 -4.60 5.09
C VAL A 54 16.10 -5.41 3.97
N GLU A 55 16.94 -6.38 4.32
CA GLU A 55 17.66 -7.23 3.34
C GLU A 55 16.74 -8.16 2.54
N LEU A 56 15.52 -8.42 3.05
CA LEU A 56 14.52 -9.25 2.37
C LEU A 56 13.46 -8.41 1.65
N ARG A 57 13.43 -7.09 1.88
CA ARG A 57 12.46 -6.20 1.25
C ARG A 57 12.83 -6.00 -0.21
N ALA A 58 11.87 -6.22 -1.09
CA ALA A 58 12.07 -6.04 -2.52
C ALA A 58 12.47 -4.58 -2.83
N SER A 59 13.50 -4.45 -3.66
CA SER A 59 13.97 -3.19 -4.22
C SER A 59 12.96 -2.62 -5.23
N ALA A 60 13.14 -1.36 -5.58
CA ALA A 60 12.31 -0.73 -6.62
C ALA A 60 12.42 -1.45 -7.98
N ALA A 61 13.60 -1.95 -8.34
CA ALA A 61 13.81 -2.70 -9.58
C ALA A 61 13.02 -4.02 -9.58
N GLU A 62 13.07 -4.77 -8.48
CA GLU A 62 12.33 -6.03 -8.34
C GLU A 62 10.80 -5.80 -8.32
N LEU A 63 10.33 -4.75 -7.63
CA LEU A 63 8.91 -4.41 -7.59
C LEU A 63 8.37 -3.94 -8.96
N LEU A 64 9.20 -3.34 -9.82
CA LEU A 64 8.81 -2.97 -11.18
C LEU A 64 8.58 -4.20 -12.07
N GLU A 65 9.26 -5.31 -11.80
CA GLU A 65 9.11 -6.59 -12.50
C GLU A 65 7.99 -7.46 -11.91
N HIS A 66 7.37 -7.03 -10.80
CA HIS A 66 6.31 -7.79 -10.16
C HIS A 66 5.04 -7.84 -11.05
N PRO A 67 4.35 -8.99 -11.20
CA PRO A 67 3.22 -9.12 -12.15
C PRO A 67 2.02 -8.21 -11.83
N PHE A 68 1.95 -7.63 -10.62
CA PHE A 68 0.97 -6.58 -10.30
C PHE A 68 1.12 -5.35 -11.21
N MET A 69 2.35 -5.02 -11.62
CA MET A 69 2.61 -3.87 -12.49
C MET A 69 2.03 -4.04 -13.89
N ASP A 70 1.84 -5.28 -14.35
CA ASP A 70 1.15 -5.59 -15.62
C ASP A 70 -0.35 -5.25 -15.59
N ARG A 71 -0.90 -4.92 -14.41
CA ARG A 71 -2.30 -4.47 -14.24
C ARG A 71 -2.44 -2.95 -14.32
N ALA A 72 -1.36 -2.21 -14.54
CA ALA A 72 -1.41 -0.77 -14.65
C ALA A 72 -2.34 -0.34 -15.81
N CYS A 73 -3.23 0.61 -15.52
CA CYS A 73 -4.06 1.26 -16.54
C CYS A 73 -3.30 2.42 -17.19
N PRO A 74 -3.69 2.84 -18.40
CA PRO A 74 -3.22 4.10 -18.99
C PRO A 74 -3.40 5.28 -18.02
N LEU A 75 -2.44 6.20 -17.99
CA LEU A 75 -2.50 7.38 -17.11
C LEU A 75 -3.75 8.25 -17.34
N GLU A 76 -4.30 8.22 -18.55
CA GLU A 76 -5.52 8.93 -18.92
C GLU A 76 -6.74 8.51 -18.06
N ASP A 77 -6.76 7.26 -17.59
CA ASP A 77 -7.83 6.72 -16.73
C ASP A 77 -7.83 7.35 -15.33
N LEU A 78 -6.74 8.01 -14.93
CA LEU A 78 -6.69 8.79 -13.67
C LEU A 78 -7.37 10.15 -13.79
N ALA A 79 -7.53 10.70 -15.00
CA ALA A 79 -8.07 12.06 -15.19
C ALA A 79 -9.48 12.26 -14.59
N PRO A 80 -10.44 11.32 -14.77
CA PRO A 80 -11.76 11.43 -14.13
C PRO A 80 -11.68 11.42 -12.59
N LEU A 81 -10.75 10.66 -12.00
CA LEU A 81 -10.57 10.59 -10.56
C LEU A 81 -10.07 11.92 -9.99
N VAL A 82 -9.12 12.57 -10.67
CA VAL A 82 -8.62 13.91 -10.30
C VAL A 82 -9.70 14.98 -10.46
N GLN A 83 -10.55 14.89 -11.48
CA GLN A 83 -11.65 15.84 -11.66
C GLN A 83 -12.70 15.69 -10.55
N ALA A 84 -12.99 14.47 -10.12
CA ALA A 84 -13.96 14.20 -9.06
C ALA A 84 -13.56 14.79 -7.69
N THR A 85 -12.25 14.96 -7.42
CA THR A 85 -11.72 15.46 -6.14
C THR A 85 -11.61 16.98 -6.05
N ARG A 86 -11.77 17.71 -7.16
CA ARG A 86 -11.68 19.20 -7.21
C ARG A 86 -12.96 19.92 -6.75
N ARG A 87 -13.76 19.32 -5.88
CA ARG A 87 -14.98 19.94 -5.34
C ARG A 87 -14.70 20.85 -4.16
#